data_AF-A0A7S9Q4I8-F1
#
_entry.id   AF-A0A7S9Q4I8-F1
#
_cell.length_a   1.000
_cell.length_b   1.000
_cell.length_c   1.000
_cell.angle_alpha   90.00
_cell.angle_beta   90.00
_cell.angle_gamma   90.00
#
_symmetry.space_group_name_H-M   'P 1'
#
loop_
_entity.id
_entity.type
_entity.pdbx_description
1 polymer ?
#
loop_
_entity_poly.entity_id
_entity_poly.type
_entity_poly.pdbx_seq_one_letter_code
_entity_poly.pdbx_strand_id
1 'polypeptide(L)'
;MQTLLSGLSEQASRAYIGALWDNTHAFAWKPAAQLIGALGAVNDTDTRPVVWLYRAPWNWLTDGNQDDIAAALKQWQMEQRAVLQLRRTLRQRLTLVNIDRVLPHSLFERLGIAHNDQSVQLRHDPLASTLAGVFEQVSPEIWTLYESLEAASWTPSGEPEFRSNRLAPTLTGLIELLSVLQLGQQHPIVQLRLHEQESTIKALRCKVERAHSGMFSDQRENEQRHLQLQQARQLSAEHEAENLSLRNQCTALQHQITQLIKEMSEQPQPAGVTNSIPPHVADENVQLMAQLRQVQSELEKREFECLTLSGNCTKLKQDLDQNIAAYQQACKELASTEKNANSLSEENETLLSQLHLVQEELENYYLANREILCAMDQSNNTLHRARKLISRVAAHV
;
A
#
# COMPACT_ATOMS: atom_id res chain seq x y z
N MET A 1 33.65 3.58 37.33
CA MET A 1 32.92 2.32 37.62
C MET A 1 31.73 2.27 36.69
N GLN A 2 31.47 1.16 36.02
CA GLN A 2 30.36 1.05 35.07
C GLN A 2 29.06 0.71 35.83
N THR A 3 28.04 1.54 35.67
CA THR A 3 26.71 1.35 36.26
C THR A 3 25.88 0.46 35.34
N LEU A 4 25.27 -0.59 35.88
CA LEU A 4 24.38 -1.46 35.12
C LEU A 4 22.97 -0.87 35.09
N LEU A 5 22.37 -0.76 33.90
CA LEU A 5 21.01 -0.29 33.68
C LEU A 5 20.12 -1.41 33.16
N SER A 6 18.90 -1.51 33.69
CA SER A 6 17.89 -2.43 33.18
C SER A 6 16.48 -1.98 33.60
N GLY A 7 15.48 -2.80 33.27
CA GLY A 7 14.08 -2.63 33.66
C GLY A 7 13.19 -1.97 32.61
N LEU A 8 13.77 -1.23 31.66
CA LEU A 8 13.10 -0.75 30.46
C LEU A 8 13.82 -1.25 29.19
N SER A 9 13.16 -1.10 28.04
CA SER A 9 13.81 -1.32 26.75
C SER A 9 15.03 -0.42 26.60
N GLU A 10 15.99 -0.87 25.78
CA GLU A 10 17.22 -0.10 25.54
C GLU A 10 16.91 1.29 24.97
N GLN A 11 15.96 1.36 24.04
CA GLN A 11 15.53 2.62 23.43
C GLN A 11 14.90 3.58 24.46
N ALA A 12 14.02 3.09 25.35
CA ALA A 12 13.41 3.92 26.39
C ALA A 12 14.46 4.39 27.42
N SER A 13 15.40 3.51 27.78
CA SER A 13 16.51 3.84 28.67
C SER A 13 17.42 4.92 28.06
N ARG A 14 17.74 4.79 26.77
CA ARG A 14 18.49 5.79 26.00
C ARG A 14 17.75 7.11 25.89
N ALA A 15 16.44 7.09 25.62
CA ALA A 15 15.62 8.29 25.54
C ALA A 15 15.56 9.05 26.87
N TYR A 16 15.52 8.33 27.99
CA TYR A 16 15.54 8.93 29.33
C TYR A 16 16.90 9.53 29.69
N ILE A 17 18.00 8.83 29.40
CA ILE A 17 19.37 9.27 29.72
C ILE A 17 19.87 10.35 28.74
N GLY A 18 19.37 10.37 27.51
CA GLY A 18 19.75 11.30 26.46
C GLY A 18 21.14 11.04 25.88
N ALA A 19 21.74 12.09 25.30
CA ALA A 19 23.02 12.04 24.59
C ALA A 19 24.22 11.56 25.44
N LEU A 20 24.08 11.54 26.77
CA LEU A 20 25.10 11.05 27.70
C LEU A 20 25.27 9.53 27.65
N TRP A 21 24.36 8.79 27.00
CA TRP A 21 24.53 7.36 26.77
C TRP A 21 25.78 7.04 25.93
N ASP A 22 26.14 7.94 25.00
CA ASP A 22 27.24 7.75 24.07
C ASP A 22 28.61 8.02 24.69
N ASN A 23 28.65 8.50 25.94
CA ASN A 23 29.87 8.50 26.76
C ASN A 23 30.16 7.07 27.22
N THR A 24 30.78 6.32 26.31
CA THR A 24 31.01 4.87 26.17
C THR A 24 31.43 4.04 27.41
N HIS A 25 31.61 4.62 28.60
CA HIS A 25 32.11 3.89 29.77
C HIS A 25 31.30 4.06 31.07
N ALA A 26 30.31 4.95 31.11
CA ALA A 26 29.55 5.17 32.35
C ALA A 26 28.46 4.11 32.58
N PHE A 27 27.82 3.63 31.52
CA PHE A 27 26.65 2.77 31.60
C PHE A 27 26.79 1.48 30.78
N ALA A 28 26.22 0.39 31.27
CA ALA A 28 25.99 -0.83 30.50
C ALA A 28 24.53 -1.25 30.65
N TRP A 29 23.79 -1.25 29.55
CA TRP A 29 22.43 -1.76 29.53
C TRP A 29 22.41 -3.27 29.41
N LYS A 30 21.49 -3.91 30.14
CA LYS A 30 21.18 -5.33 30.00
C LYS A 30 19.67 -5.55 29.94
N PRO A 31 19.19 -6.51 29.13
CA PRO A 31 17.79 -6.94 29.18
C PRO A 31 17.38 -7.38 30.58
N ALA A 32 16.14 -7.09 30.97
CA ALA A 32 15.55 -7.41 32.27
C ALA A 32 15.81 -8.87 32.68
N ALA A 33 15.47 -9.82 31.81
CA ALA A 33 15.67 -11.25 32.06
C ALA A 33 17.13 -11.63 32.30
N GLN A 34 18.07 -11.03 31.55
CA GLN A 34 19.50 -11.32 31.71
C GLN A 34 20.06 -10.75 33.03
N LEU A 35 19.62 -9.54 33.41
CA LEU A 35 20.05 -8.94 34.66
C LEU A 35 19.49 -9.72 35.86
N ILE A 36 18.21 -10.08 35.84
CA ILE A 36 17.55 -10.85 36.90
C ILE A 36 18.25 -12.21 37.08
N GLY A 37 18.52 -12.92 35.97
CA GLY A 37 19.22 -14.21 36.01
C GLY A 37 20.67 -14.10 36.50
N ALA A 38 21.40 -13.07 36.06
CA ALA A 38 22.79 -12.86 36.47
C ALA A 38 22.90 -12.50 37.96
N LEU A 39 22.03 -11.61 38.45
CA LEU A 39 22.05 -11.18 39.86
C LEU A 39 21.58 -12.28 40.81
N GLY A 40 20.76 -13.23 40.35
CA GLY A 40 20.35 -14.38 41.14
C GLY A 40 21.46 -15.43 41.32
N ALA A 41 22.44 -15.49 40.42
CA ALA A 41 23.48 -16.52 40.41
C ALA A 41 24.83 -16.07 40.99
N VAL A 42 25.09 -14.75 41.05
CA VAL A 42 26.42 -14.23 41.44
C VAL A 42 26.52 -14.08 42.95
N ASN A 43 27.37 -14.91 43.56
CA ASN A 43 27.86 -14.74 44.91
C ASN A 43 28.91 -13.59 44.96
N ASP A 44 28.43 -12.41 45.37
CA ASP A 44 29.13 -11.35 46.13
C ASP A 44 30.33 -10.57 45.58
N THR A 45 30.94 -10.91 44.43
CA THR A 45 32.22 -10.25 44.05
C THR A 45 32.12 -8.96 43.23
N ASP A 46 31.05 -8.76 42.45
CA ASP A 46 30.99 -7.61 41.53
C ASP A 46 30.24 -6.45 42.19
N THR A 47 30.92 -5.47 42.79
CA THR A 47 30.34 -4.37 43.59
C THR A 47 29.65 -3.26 42.78
N ARG A 48 29.32 -3.52 41.51
CA ARG A 48 28.77 -2.51 40.62
C ARG A 48 27.38 -2.04 41.07
N PRO A 49 27.11 -0.72 41.03
CA PRO A 49 25.77 -0.20 41.25
C PRO A 49 24.85 -0.64 40.11
N VAL A 50 23.65 -1.08 40.47
CA VAL A 50 22.60 -1.48 39.54
C VAL A 50 21.46 -0.49 39.66
N VAL A 51 21.05 0.07 38.53
CA VAL A 51 19.90 0.97 38.44
C VAL A 51 18.82 0.27 37.63
N TRP A 52 17.66 0.09 38.26
CA TRP A 52 16.47 -0.47 37.65
C TRP A 52 15.50 0.66 37.35
N LEU A 53 15.36 0.95 36.07
CA LEU A 53 14.40 1.92 35.57
C LEU A 53 13.05 1.24 35.43
N TYR A 54 11.99 1.87 35.90
CA TYR A 54 10.63 1.42 35.64
C TYR A 54 9.73 2.61 35.33
N ARG A 55 8.59 2.30 34.73
CA ARG A 55 7.48 3.23 34.47
C ARG A 55 6.22 2.69 35.10
N ALA A 56 5.26 3.59 35.29
CA ALA A 56 3.92 3.17 35.63
C ALA A 56 3.27 2.43 34.43
N PRO A 57 2.53 1.33 34.66
CA PRO A 57 2.04 0.47 33.59
C PRO A 57 1.01 1.15 32.68
N TRP A 58 0.29 2.16 33.19
CA TRP A 58 -0.66 2.96 32.42
C TRP A 58 0.01 3.97 31.48
N ASN A 59 1.26 4.36 31.74
CA ASN A 59 2.01 5.26 30.85
C ASN A 59 2.46 4.55 29.56
N TRP A 60 2.36 3.22 29.49
CA TRP A 60 2.62 2.49 28.26
C TRP A 60 1.42 2.51 27.31
N LEU A 61 0.22 2.62 27.89
CA LEU A 61 -1.01 2.71 27.10
C LEU A 61 -1.11 4.04 26.36
N THR A 62 -0.56 5.11 26.93
CA THR A 62 -0.46 6.40 26.24
C THR A 62 0.49 6.36 25.05
N ASP A 63 1.53 5.52 25.11
CA ASP A 63 2.53 5.39 24.05
C ASP A 63 2.01 4.58 22.84
N GLY A 64 0.89 3.85 22.97
CA GLY A 64 0.17 3.21 21.85
C GLY A 64 0.91 2.09 21.10
N ASN A 65 2.04 1.61 21.62
CA ASN A 65 3.03 0.86 20.83
C ASN A 65 3.06 -0.66 21.09
N GLN A 66 1.97 -1.25 21.63
CA GLN A 66 1.95 -2.68 21.99
C GLN A 66 0.72 -3.42 21.44
N ASP A 67 0.99 -4.42 20.60
CA ASP A 67 -0.01 -5.27 19.95
C ASP A 67 -0.73 -6.23 20.94
N ASP A 68 -0.08 -6.59 22.06
CA ASP A 68 -0.66 -7.43 23.12
C ASP A 68 -0.42 -6.84 24.52
N ILE A 69 -1.33 -5.95 24.92
CA ILE A 69 -1.33 -5.28 26.23
C ILE A 69 -1.37 -6.30 27.38
N ALA A 70 -2.11 -7.41 27.23
CA ALA A 70 -2.30 -8.37 28.31
C ALA A 70 -1.01 -9.17 28.58
N ALA A 71 -0.31 -9.59 27.53
CA ALA A 71 0.99 -10.23 27.66
C ALA A 71 2.03 -9.27 28.25
N ALA A 72 2.07 -8.02 27.78
CA ALA A 72 3.01 -7.01 28.27
C ALA A 72 2.80 -6.68 29.76
N LEU A 73 1.55 -6.54 30.21
CA LEU A 73 1.24 -6.34 31.63
C LEU A 73 1.66 -7.53 32.49
N LYS A 74 1.46 -8.77 32.02
CA LYS A 74 1.93 -9.97 32.74
C LYS A 74 3.46 -10.01 32.83
N GLN A 75 4.15 -9.68 31.74
CA GLN A 75 5.60 -9.61 31.73
C GLN A 75 6.09 -8.55 32.72
N TRP A 76 5.50 -7.36 32.70
CA TRP A 76 5.83 -6.30 33.66
C TRP A 76 5.66 -6.76 35.10
N GLN A 77 4.51 -7.36 35.43
CA GLN A 77 4.26 -7.88 36.78
C GLN A 77 5.34 -8.88 37.21
N MET A 78 5.72 -9.79 36.31
CA MET A 78 6.75 -10.80 36.57
C MET A 78 8.11 -10.15 36.84
N GLU A 79 8.53 -9.23 35.98
CA GLU A 79 9.81 -8.53 36.10
C GLU A 79 9.87 -7.70 37.38
N GLN A 80 8.84 -6.90 37.67
CA GLN A 80 8.83 -6.05 38.86
C GLN A 80 8.77 -6.85 40.17
N ARG A 81 8.02 -7.96 40.21
CA ARG A 81 8.02 -8.87 41.37
C ARG A 81 9.40 -9.48 41.61
N ALA A 82 10.07 -9.93 40.55
CA ALA A 82 11.41 -10.49 40.64
C ALA A 82 12.41 -9.44 41.17
N VAL A 83 12.32 -8.20 40.71
CA VAL A 83 13.20 -7.10 41.12
C VAL A 83 13.00 -6.71 42.57
N LEU A 84 11.75 -6.67 43.05
CA LEU A 84 11.46 -6.44 44.46
C LEU A 84 12.01 -7.56 45.35
N GLN A 85 12.04 -8.80 44.88
CA GLN A 85 12.71 -9.91 45.58
C GLN A 85 14.24 -9.72 45.61
N LEU A 86 14.85 -9.40 44.46
CA LEU A 86 16.28 -9.10 44.36
C LEU A 86 16.71 -7.91 45.21
N ARG A 87 15.84 -6.92 45.39
CA ARG A 87 16.11 -5.79 46.27
C ARG A 87 16.34 -6.23 47.72
N ARG A 88 15.66 -7.27 48.20
CA ARG A 88 15.85 -7.78 49.56
C ARG A 88 17.26 -8.33 49.77
N THR A 89 17.86 -8.90 48.73
CA THR A 89 19.23 -9.45 48.77
C THR A 89 20.28 -8.37 48.50
N LEU A 90 20.08 -7.52 47.49
CA LEU A 90 21.06 -6.53 47.04
C LEU A 90 21.03 -5.20 47.83
N ARG A 91 19.94 -4.92 48.56
CA ARG A 91 19.75 -3.72 49.38
C ARG A 91 20.12 -2.43 48.64
N GLN A 92 21.13 -1.71 49.11
CA GLN A 92 21.54 -0.40 48.60
C GLN A 92 22.24 -0.46 47.23
N ARG A 93 22.63 -1.66 46.78
CA ARG A 93 23.29 -1.84 45.48
C ARG A 93 22.32 -1.73 44.31
N LEU A 94 21.03 -1.96 44.55
CA LEU A 94 19.97 -1.85 43.57
C LEU A 94 19.15 -0.57 43.85
N THR A 95 19.23 0.39 42.93
CA THR A 95 18.42 1.61 42.98
C THR A 95 17.25 1.47 42.03
N LEU A 96 16.01 1.53 42.54
CA LEU A 96 14.81 1.56 41.69
C LEU A 96 14.47 3.02 41.39
N VAL A 97 14.23 3.34 40.13
CA VAL A 97 13.98 4.70 39.67
C VAL A 97 12.73 4.70 38.80
N ASN A 98 11.72 5.47 39.21
CA ASN A 98 10.58 5.79 38.37
C ASN A 98 10.97 6.91 37.41
N ILE A 99 11.11 6.59 36.12
CA ILE A 99 11.60 7.56 35.13
C ILE A 99 10.59 8.66 34.81
N ASP A 100 9.32 8.47 35.19
CA ASP A 100 8.26 9.47 34.98
C ASP A 100 8.20 10.49 36.13
N ARG A 101 9.01 10.31 37.18
CA ARG A 101 9.03 11.16 38.38
C ARG A 101 10.41 11.69 38.73
N VAL A 102 11.46 10.96 38.38
CA VAL A 102 12.84 11.34 38.67
C VAL A 102 13.45 11.96 37.43
N LEU A 103 13.91 13.21 37.56
CA LEU A 103 14.65 13.86 36.49
C LEU A 103 16.02 13.18 36.30
N PRO A 104 16.50 13.03 35.05
CA PRO A 104 17.79 12.40 34.77
C PRO A 104 18.95 13.06 35.54
N HIS A 105 18.94 14.39 35.66
CA HIS A 105 19.99 15.13 36.37
C HIS A 105 20.14 14.65 37.83
N SER A 106 19.04 14.39 38.54
CA SER A 106 19.09 13.94 39.93
C SER A 106 19.69 12.54 40.01
N LEU A 107 19.33 11.66 39.06
CA LEU A 107 19.92 10.33 38.97
C LEU A 107 21.43 10.40 38.72
N PHE A 108 21.88 11.27 37.82
CA PHE A 108 23.31 11.44 37.56
C PHE A 108 24.06 12.00 38.76
N GLU A 109 23.49 12.98 39.47
CA GLU A 109 24.03 13.51 40.73
C GLU A 109 24.18 12.39 41.77
N ARG A 110 23.15 11.55 41.92
CA ARG A 110 23.18 10.38 42.82
C ARG A 110 24.26 9.37 42.44
N LEU A 111 24.54 9.21 41.15
CA LEU A 111 25.57 8.32 40.62
C LEU A 111 26.96 8.97 40.55
N GLY A 112 27.08 10.27 40.86
CA GLY A 112 28.34 11.03 40.77
C GLY A 112 28.83 11.25 39.33
N ILE A 113 27.91 11.31 38.36
CA ILE A 113 28.21 11.51 36.94
C ILE A 113 27.91 12.95 36.56
N ALA A 114 28.85 13.64 35.90
CA ALA A 114 28.63 14.99 35.40
C ALA A 114 27.56 14.99 34.29
N HIS A 115 26.50 15.77 34.49
CA HIS A 115 25.41 15.94 33.53
C HIS A 115 25.60 17.27 32.78
N ASN A 116 25.68 17.22 31.44
CA ASN A 116 25.70 18.42 30.60
C ASN A 116 24.29 18.65 30.04
N ASP A 117 23.77 19.86 30.30
CA ASP A 117 22.37 20.25 30.23
C ASP A 117 21.62 19.92 28.93
N GLN A 118 20.52 19.17 29.07
CA GLN A 118 19.21 19.58 28.57
C GLN A 118 18.17 19.25 29.63
N SER A 119 17.44 20.27 30.11
CA SER A 119 16.34 20.06 31.04
C SER A 119 15.19 19.33 30.34
N VAL A 120 15.09 18.02 30.53
CA VAL A 120 13.89 17.26 30.15
C VAL A 120 12.80 17.63 31.15
N GLN A 121 11.80 18.39 30.70
CA GLN A 121 10.64 18.67 31.55
C GLN A 121 9.83 17.38 31.70
N LEU A 122 9.60 16.95 32.95
CA LEU A 122 8.61 15.93 33.25
C LEU A 122 7.24 16.47 32.84
N ARG A 123 6.69 15.96 31.75
CA ARG A 123 5.35 16.34 31.31
C ARG A 123 4.32 15.62 32.17
N HIS A 124 3.51 16.38 32.88
CA HIS A 124 2.28 15.86 33.45
C HIS A 124 1.27 15.64 32.34
N ASP A 125 1.06 14.38 31.98
CA ASP A 125 0.05 13.99 31.02
C ASP A 125 -1.31 13.84 31.73
N PRO A 126 -2.32 14.68 31.42
CA PRO A 126 -3.64 14.58 32.01
C PRO A 126 -4.33 13.23 31.70
N LEU A 127 -4.01 12.62 30.56
CA LEU A 127 -4.49 11.29 30.18
C LEU A 127 -3.93 10.21 31.11
N ALA A 128 -2.63 10.30 31.45
CA ALA A 128 -1.98 9.35 32.36
C ALA A 128 -2.63 9.33 33.75
N SER A 129 -3.01 10.49 34.29
CA SER A 129 -3.74 10.56 35.57
C SER A 129 -5.09 9.86 35.49
N THR A 130 -5.79 10.02 34.36
CA THR A 130 -7.13 9.48 34.13
C THR A 130 -7.09 7.96 33.93
N LEU A 131 -6.24 7.47 33.03
CA LEU A 131 -6.05 6.05 32.76
C LEU A 131 -5.72 5.27 34.02
N ALA A 132 -4.98 5.90 34.90
CA ALA A 132 -4.48 5.23 36.06
C ALA A 132 -5.54 5.17 37.19
N GLY A 133 -6.47 6.13 37.24
CA GLY A 133 -7.71 5.98 38.02
C GLY A 133 -8.58 4.83 37.49
N VAL A 134 -8.61 4.60 36.17
CA VAL A 134 -9.25 3.42 35.59
C VAL A 134 -8.52 2.13 36.00
N PHE A 135 -7.19 2.12 35.98
CA PHE A 135 -6.38 0.96 36.41
C PHE A 135 -6.60 0.57 37.86
N GLU A 136 -6.80 1.55 38.73
CA GLU A 136 -7.13 1.30 40.13
C GLU A 136 -8.36 0.40 40.27
N GLN A 137 -9.37 0.60 39.41
CA GLN A 137 -10.60 -0.20 39.40
C GLN A 137 -10.44 -1.52 38.65
N VAL A 138 -9.76 -1.51 37.50
CA VAL A 138 -9.68 -2.68 36.61
C VAL A 138 -8.64 -3.70 37.07
N SER A 139 -7.57 -3.28 37.72
CA SER A 139 -6.45 -4.16 38.10
C SER A 139 -5.81 -3.72 39.42
N PRO A 140 -6.51 -3.90 40.55
CA PRO A 140 -6.02 -3.47 41.86
C PRO A 140 -4.70 -4.15 42.26
N GLU A 141 -4.42 -5.35 41.77
CA GLU A 141 -3.16 -6.08 42.03
C GLU A 141 -1.94 -5.45 41.35
N ILE A 142 -2.10 -4.92 40.15
CA ILE A 142 -1.04 -4.20 39.42
C ILE A 142 -0.69 -2.94 40.20
N TRP A 143 -1.72 -2.28 40.69
CA TRP A 143 -1.57 -1.07 41.47
C TRP A 143 -0.88 -1.34 42.82
N THR A 144 -1.24 -2.38 43.57
CA THR A 144 -0.54 -2.70 44.82
C THR A 144 0.93 -3.05 44.57
N LEU A 145 1.23 -3.72 43.46
CA LEU A 145 2.61 -3.94 43.02
C LEU A 145 3.33 -2.63 42.72
N TYR A 146 2.69 -1.70 42.01
CA TYR A 146 3.25 -0.37 41.74
C TYR A 146 3.51 0.42 43.02
N GLU A 147 2.58 0.45 43.98
CA GLU A 147 2.81 1.12 45.27
C GLU A 147 3.98 0.49 46.04
N SER A 148 4.16 -0.82 45.94
CA SER A 148 5.32 -1.48 46.54
C SER A 148 6.64 -1.12 45.85
N LEU A 149 6.62 -0.83 44.54
CA LEU A 149 7.77 -0.29 43.82
C LEU A 149 8.03 1.16 44.23
N GLU A 150 6.99 2.00 44.30
CA GLU A 150 7.11 3.40 44.72
C GLU A 150 7.60 3.53 46.16
N ALA A 151 7.08 2.74 47.10
CA ALA A 151 7.55 2.71 48.48
C ALA A 151 9.02 2.28 48.58
N ALA A 152 9.49 1.51 47.60
CA ALA A 152 10.87 1.09 47.50
C ALA A 152 11.71 2.11 46.71
N SER A 153 11.17 2.87 45.77
CA SER A 153 11.96 3.64 44.84
C SER A 153 12.74 4.77 45.49
N TRP A 154 13.81 5.16 44.81
CA TRP A 154 14.57 6.32 45.21
C TRP A 154 13.94 7.57 44.59
N THR A 155 13.42 8.45 45.43
CA THR A 155 12.88 9.75 45.04
C THR A 155 13.73 10.87 45.65
N PRO A 156 14.40 11.72 44.84
CA PRO A 156 15.28 12.76 45.35
C PRO A 156 14.56 13.89 46.09
N SER A 157 13.32 14.21 45.68
CA SER A 157 12.62 15.41 46.15
C SER A 157 11.09 15.27 46.18
N GLY A 158 10.57 14.08 46.48
CA GLY A 158 9.12 13.87 46.49
C GLY A 158 8.68 12.64 47.26
N GLU A 159 7.40 12.64 47.64
CA GLU A 159 6.76 11.47 48.25
C GLU A 159 6.52 10.38 47.19
N PRO A 160 6.60 9.08 47.56
CA PRO A 160 6.17 7.99 46.68
C PRO A 160 4.71 8.17 46.23
N GLU A 161 4.39 7.74 45.01
CA GLU A 161 3.04 7.87 44.46
C GLU A 161 2.17 6.71 44.98
N PHE A 162 1.13 7.06 45.72
CA PHE A 162 0.14 6.14 46.28
C PHE A 162 -1.26 6.54 45.83
N ARG A 163 -2.25 5.67 46.00
CA ARG A 163 -3.67 6.02 45.72
C ARG A 163 -4.09 7.29 46.46
N SER A 164 -3.64 7.43 47.70
CA SER A 164 -4.10 8.47 48.62
C SER A 164 -3.61 9.87 48.27
N ASN A 165 -2.43 10.02 47.64
CA ASN A 165 -1.83 11.32 47.34
C ASN A 165 -1.93 11.70 45.86
N ARG A 166 -2.74 10.99 45.09
CA ARG A 166 -2.85 11.19 43.66
C ARG A 166 -3.83 12.28 43.28
N LEU A 167 -3.54 12.97 42.19
CA LEU A 167 -4.44 13.91 41.57
C LEU A 167 -5.68 13.18 41.02
N ALA A 168 -6.86 13.75 41.30
CA ALA A 168 -8.10 13.28 40.72
C ALA A 168 -8.06 13.42 39.18
N PRO A 169 -8.73 12.52 38.43
CA PRO A 169 -8.84 12.63 36.98
C PRO A 169 -9.38 14.01 36.59
N THR A 170 -8.70 14.65 35.64
CA THR A 170 -9.10 15.97 35.15
C THR A 170 -10.14 15.84 34.04
N LEU A 171 -10.98 16.87 33.86
CA LEU A 171 -11.96 16.89 32.76
C LEU A 171 -11.26 16.77 31.40
N THR A 172 -10.10 17.43 31.23
CA THR A 172 -9.29 17.35 30.00
C THR A 172 -8.84 15.92 29.73
N GLY A 173 -8.31 15.22 30.73
CA GLY A 173 -7.89 13.82 30.55
C GLY A 173 -9.06 12.87 30.25
N LEU A 174 -10.25 13.14 30.78
CA LEU A 174 -11.47 12.38 30.44
C LEU A 174 -11.92 12.63 29.00
N ILE A 175 -11.87 13.88 28.53
CA ILE A 175 -12.18 14.22 27.13
C ILE A 175 -11.18 13.54 26.18
N GLU A 176 -9.89 13.58 26.52
CA GLU A 176 -8.84 12.89 25.75
C GLU A 176 -9.08 11.37 25.73
N LEU A 177 -9.39 10.75 26.87
CA LEU A 177 -9.71 9.33 26.92
C LEU A 177 -10.92 8.96 26.06
N LEU A 178 -11.99 9.76 26.11
CA LEU A 178 -13.17 9.57 25.27
C LEU A 178 -12.81 9.69 23.79
N SER A 179 -11.96 10.65 23.42
CA SER A 179 -11.50 10.82 22.04
C SER A 179 -10.69 9.61 21.55
N VAL A 180 -9.79 9.07 22.38
CA VAL A 180 -9.02 7.86 22.08
C VAL A 180 -9.94 6.65 21.93
N LEU A 181 -10.95 6.51 22.79
CA LEU A 181 -11.95 5.44 22.68
C LEU A 181 -12.79 5.55 21.41
N GLN A 182 -13.22 6.77 21.04
CA GLN A 182 -13.95 7.02 19.78
C GLN A 182 -13.09 6.68 18.57
N LEU A 183 -11.83 7.10 18.55
CA LEU A 183 -10.88 6.74 17.50
C LEU A 183 -10.65 5.23 17.43
N GLY A 184 -10.50 4.57 18.58
CA GLY A 184 -10.37 3.11 18.67
C GLY A 184 -11.59 2.36 18.13
N GLN A 185 -12.80 2.88 18.36
CA GLN A 185 -14.04 2.32 17.79
C GLN A 185 -14.14 2.53 16.27
N GLN A 186 -13.63 3.65 15.76
CA GLN A 186 -13.62 3.95 14.33
C GLN A 186 -12.51 3.21 13.56
N HIS A 187 -11.42 2.87 14.23
CA HIS A 187 -10.27 2.20 13.64
C HIS A 187 -10.59 0.95 12.81
N PRO A 188 -11.38 -0.04 13.27
CA PRO A 188 -11.71 -1.21 12.45
C PRO A 188 -12.48 -0.85 11.17
N ILE A 189 -13.33 0.18 11.21
CA ILE A 189 -14.07 0.66 10.03
C ILE A 189 -13.08 1.28 9.03
N VAL A 190 -12.14 2.10 9.53
CA VAL A 190 -11.11 2.72 8.68
C VAL A 190 -10.18 1.66 8.09
N GLN A 191 -9.77 0.65 8.87
CA GLN A 191 -8.96 -0.46 8.38
C GLN A 191 -9.68 -1.28 7.30
N LEU A 192 -10.97 -1.54 7.48
CA LEU A 192 -11.77 -2.25 6.48
C LEU A 192 -11.87 -1.45 5.17
N ARG A 193 -12.15 -0.14 5.25
CA ARG A 193 -12.16 0.75 4.07
C ARG A 193 -10.79 0.82 3.39
N LEU A 194 -9.70 0.88 4.17
CA LEU A 194 -8.35 0.89 3.64
C LEU A 194 -8.06 -0.43 2.92
N HIS A 195 -8.46 -1.57 3.48
CA HIS A 195 -8.31 -2.87 2.85
C HIS A 195 -9.12 -2.98 1.55
N GLU A 196 -10.35 -2.48 1.54
CA GLU A 196 -11.18 -2.38 0.32
C GLU A 196 -10.50 -1.52 -0.74
N GLN A 197 -10.00 -0.33 -0.37
CA GLN A 197 -9.25 0.53 -1.28
C GLN A 197 -7.99 -0.15 -1.81
N GLU A 198 -7.19 -0.81 -0.96
CA GLU A 198 -6.02 -1.56 -1.39
C GLU A 198 -6.38 -2.68 -2.36
N SER A 199 -7.49 -3.39 -2.12
CA SER A 199 -7.99 -4.43 -3.02
C SER A 199 -8.39 -3.85 -4.38
N THR A 200 -9.04 -2.67 -4.40
CA THR A 200 -9.41 -1.99 -5.64
C THR A 200 -8.19 -1.50 -6.41
N ILE A 201 -7.19 -0.95 -5.72
CA ILE A 201 -5.92 -0.52 -6.31
C ILE A 201 -5.18 -1.73 -6.92
N LYS A 202 -5.13 -2.85 -6.20
CA LYS A 202 -4.53 -4.10 -6.73
C LYS A 202 -5.28 -4.59 -7.97
N ALA A 203 -6.60 -4.57 -7.97
CA ALA A 203 -7.40 -4.96 -9.14
C ALA A 203 -7.17 -4.04 -10.35
N LEU A 204 -7.08 -2.73 -10.12
CA LEU A 204 -6.77 -1.75 -11.18
C LEU A 204 -5.35 -1.95 -11.72
N ARG A 205 -4.35 -2.18 -10.87
CA ARG A 205 -2.98 -2.49 -11.30
C ARG A 205 -2.93 -3.74 -12.18
N CYS A 206 -3.59 -4.82 -11.77
CA CYS A 206 -3.72 -6.03 -12.59
C CYS A 206 -4.39 -5.76 -13.94
N LYS A 207 -5.42 -4.90 -14.00
CA LYS A 207 -6.08 -4.52 -15.27
C LYS A 207 -5.13 -3.73 -16.18
N VAL A 208 -4.38 -2.78 -15.62
CA VAL A 208 -3.39 -1.99 -16.36
C VAL A 208 -2.27 -2.87 -16.91
N GLU A 209 -1.74 -3.79 -16.11
CA GLU A 209 -0.69 -4.74 -16.52
C GLU A 209 -1.16 -5.65 -17.67
N ARG A 210 -2.41 -6.14 -17.61
CA ARG A 210 -3.01 -6.91 -18.71
C ARG A 210 -3.18 -6.07 -19.97
N ALA A 211 -3.68 -4.84 -19.85
CA ALA A 211 -3.83 -3.94 -20.99
C ALA A 211 -2.47 -3.62 -21.63
N HIS A 212 -1.44 -3.40 -20.82
CA HIS A 212 -0.09 -3.12 -21.31
C HIS A 212 0.54 -4.34 -22.00
N SER A 213 0.33 -5.54 -21.45
CA SER A 213 0.76 -6.78 -22.09
C SER A 213 0.06 -7.00 -23.44
N GLY A 214 -1.23 -6.67 -23.54
CA GLY A 214 -1.99 -6.68 -24.80
C GLY A 214 -1.41 -5.71 -25.82
N MET A 215 -1.16 -4.46 -25.43
CA MET A 215 -0.56 -3.45 -26.31
C MET A 215 0.82 -3.88 -26.85
N PHE A 216 1.67 -4.50 -26.03
CA PHE A 216 2.96 -5.02 -26.50
C PHE A 216 2.80 -6.19 -27.47
N SER A 217 1.81 -7.05 -27.27
CA SER A 217 1.50 -8.13 -28.23
C SER A 217 1.07 -7.54 -29.57
N ASP A 218 0.12 -6.59 -29.55
CA ASP A 218 -0.37 -5.92 -30.75
C ASP A 218 0.75 -5.16 -31.47
N GLN A 219 1.63 -4.50 -30.71
CA GLN A 219 2.79 -3.81 -31.28
C GLN A 219 3.74 -4.79 -31.98
N ARG A 220 4.06 -5.93 -31.35
CA ARG A 220 4.90 -6.97 -31.97
C ARG A 220 4.25 -7.54 -33.23
N GLU A 221 2.95 -7.82 -33.20
CA GLU A 221 2.22 -8.28 -34.38
C GLU A 221 2.27 -7.25 -35.51
N ASN A 222 2.09 -5.96 -35.20
CA ASN A 222 2.17 -4.90 -36.18
C ASN A 222 3.58 -4.73 -36.76
N GLU A 223 4.62 -4.84 -35.93
CA GLU A 223 6.02 -4.87 -36.37
C GLU A 223 6.29 -6.06 -37.30
N GLN A 224 5.78 -7.26 -36.97
CA GLN A 224 5.86 -8.44 -37.82
C GLN A 224 5.13 -8.25 -39.15
N ARG A 225 3.91 -7.71 -39.13
CA ARG A 225 3.13 -7.39 -40.35
C ARG A 225 3.89 -6.38 -41.22
N HIS A 226 4.53 -5.38 -40.62
CA HIS A 226 5.32 -4.39 -41.35
C HIS A 226 6.55 -5.02 -42.02
N LEU A 227 7.24 -5.92 -41.33
CA LEU A 227 8.37 -6.67 -41.90
C LEU A 227 7.92 -7.57 -43.07
N GLN A 228 6.80 -8.28 -42.91
CA GLN A 228 6.23 -9.11 -43.98
C GLN A 228 5.85 -8.28 -45.21
N LEU A 229 5.23 -7.11 -45.00
CA LEU A 229 4.90 -6.18 -46.09
C LEU A 229 6.15 -5.66 -46.80
N GLN A 230 7.23 -5.39 -46.06
CA GLN A 230 8.49 -4.95 -46.65
C GLN A 230 9.14 -6.06 -47.49
N GLN A 231 9.16 -7.30 -47.00
CA GLN A 231 9.66 -8.46 -47.75
C GLN A 231 8.83 -8.70 -49.02
N ALA A 232 7.50 -8.64 -48.92
CA ALA A 232 6.62 -8.78 -50.08
C ALA A 232 6.88 -7.71 -51.15
N ARG A 233 7.15 -6.46 -50.74
CA ARG A 233 7.54 -5.38 -51.67
C ARG A 233 8.88 -5.63 -52.34
N GLN A 234 9.88 -6.16 -51.62
CA GLN A 234 11.18 -6.51 -52.20
C GLN A 234 11.04 -7.61 -53.26
N LEU A 235 10.33 -8.69 -52.93
CA LEU A 235 10.07 -9.78 -53.88
C LEU A 235 9.30 -9.30 -55.12
N SER A 236 8.32 -8.41 -54.95
CA SER A 236 7.61 -7.80 -56.08
C SER A 236 8.56 -6.99 -56.97
N ALA A 237 9.45 -6.20 -56.38
CA ALA A 237 10.42 -5.40 -57.13
C ALA A 237 11.45 -6.28 -57.87
N GLU A 238 11.89 -7.38 -57.26
CA GLU A 238 12.75 -8.38 -57.90
C GLU A 238 12.06 -9.03 -59.10
N HIS A 239 10.80 -9.46 -58.94
CA HIS A 239 10.03 -10.02 -60.05
C HIS A 239 9.75 -9.00 -61.16
N GLU A 240 9.55 -7.72 -60.84
CA GLU A 240 9.43 -6.66 -61.84
C GLU A 240 10.75 -6.47 -62.62
N ALA A 241 11.89 -6.49 -61.94
CA ALA A 241 13.20 -6.41 -62.57
C ALA A 241 13.48 -7.62 -63.49
N GLU A 242 13.14 -8.83 -63.04
CA GLU A 242 13.21 -10.05 -63.84
C GLU A 242 12.32 -9.96 -65.08
N ASN A 243 11.07 -9.51 -64.93
CA ASN A 243 10.15 -9.31 -66.05
C ASN A 243 10.68 -8.28 -67.06
N LEU A 244 11.30 -7.18 -66.59
CA LEU A 244 11.93 -6.21 -67.47
C LEU A 244 13.12 -6.80 -68.23
N SER A 245 13.95 -7.61 -67.55
CA SER A 245 15.05 -8.33 -68.19
C SER A 245 14.55 -9.30 -69.28
N LEU A 246 13.51 -10.09 -68.98
CA LEU A 246 12.89 -10.99 -69.95
C LEU A 246 12.28 -10.24 -71.13
N ARG A 247 11.60 -9.10 -70.90
CA ARG A 247 11.10 -8.24 -71.97
C ARG A 247 12.23 -7.72 -72.87
N ASN A 248 13.36 -7.31 -72.28
CA ASN A 248 14.53 -6.87 -73.04
C ASN A 248 15.15 -8.01 -73.86
N GLN A 249 15.20 -9.23 -73.32
CA GLN A 249 15.66 -10.41 -74.06
C GLN A 249 14.72 -10.76 -75.23
N CYS A 250 13.40 -10.75 -75.00
CA CYS A 250 12.42 -11.00 -76.05
C CYS A 250 12.53 -9.98 -77.18
N THR A 251 12.64 -8.68 -76.86
CA THR A 251 12.81 -7.63 -77.88
C THR A 251 14.14 -7.77 -78.64
N ALA A 252 15.22 -8.17 -77.97
CA ALA A 252 16.50 -8.47 -78.64
C ALA A 252 16.40 -9.66 -79.60
N LEU A 253 15.76 -10.76 -79.18
CA LEU A 253 15.49 -11.92 -80.04
C LEU A 253 14.60 -11.54 -81.23
N GLN A 254 13.58 -10.70 -80.99
CA GLN A 254 12.70 -10.19 -82.05
C GLN A 254 13.48 -9.38 -83.09
N HIS A 255 14.44 -8.56 -82.66
CA HIS A 255 15.35 -7.86 -83.56
C HIS A 255 16.27 -8.81 -84.34
N GLN A 256 16.81 -9.87 -83.72
CA GLN A 256 17.63 -10.87 -84.41
C GLN A 256 16.82 -11.62 -85.49
N ILE A 257 15.59 -12.03 -85.17
CA ILE A 257 14.69 -12.67 -86.15
C ILE A 257 14.40 -11.70 -87.30
N THR A 258 14.13 -10.42 -86.99
CA THR A 258 13.88 -9.41 -88.03
C THR A 258 15.11 -9.18 -88.92
N GLN A 259 16.32 -9.22 -88.35
CA GLN A 259 17.58 -9.16 -89.11
C GLN A 259 17.78 -10.39 -89.99
N LEU A 260 17.57 -11.60 -89.46
CA LEU A 260 17.67 -12.85 -90.24
C LEU A 260 16.66 -12.90 -91.39
N ILE A 261 15.43 -12.43 -91.17
CA ILE A 261 14.42 -12.31 -92.23
C ILE A 261 14.89 -11.33 -93.31
N LYS A 262 15.53 -10.22 -92.90
CA LYS A 262 16.09 -9.24 -93.84
C LYS A 262 17.27 -9.81 -94.64
N GLU A 263 18.17 -10.56 -94.00
CA GLU A 263 19.28 -11.28 -94.65
C GLU A 263 18.78 -12.39 -95.59
N MET A 264 17.72 -13.11 -95.23
CA MET A 264 17.05 -14.07 -96.13
C MET A 264 16.34 -13.41 -97.31
N SER A 265 15.92 -12.15 -97.19
CA SER A 265 15.28 -11.40 -98.28
C SER A 265 16.25 -10.75 -99.27
N GLU A 266 17.55 -10.72 -98.98
CA GLU A 266 18.59 -10.13 -99.85
C GLU A 266 19.42 -11.18 -100.62
N GLN A 267 19.08 -12.47 -100.57
CA GLN A 267 19.71 -13.51 -101.39
C GLN A 267 19.01 -13.65 -102.76
N PRO A 268 19.68 -13.39 -103.90
CA PRO A 268 19.08 -13.58 -105.22
C PRO A 268 18.96 -15.07 -105.55
N GLN A 269 17.75 -15.51 -105.91
CA GLN A 269 17.47 -16.86 -106.41
C GLN A 269 18.36 -17.22 -107.61
N PRO A 270 18.58 -18.53 -107.83
CA PRO A 270 18.02 -19.07 -109.06
C PRO A 270 17.15 -20.30 -108.84
N ALA A 271 16.04 -20.26 -109.56
CA ALA A 271 15.12 -21.29 -110.02
C ALA A 271 15.44 -22.77 -109.71
N GLY A 272 14.40 -23.45 -109.20
CA GLY A 272 14.03 -24.78 -109.65
C GLY A 272 13.83 -25.82 -108.55
N VAL A 273 12.80 -26.66 -108.76
CA VAL A 273 12.66 -28.04 -108.29
C VAL A 273 11.77 -28.28 -107.04
N THR A 274 10.61 -28.89 -107.34
CA THR A 274 9.78 -29.87 -106.62
C THR A 274 9.99 -30.15 -105.12
N ASN A 275 8.85 -30.21 -104.42
CA ASN A 275 8.53 -31.09 -103.28
C ASN A 275 9.64 -31.32 -102.23
N SER A 276 9.58 -30.55 -101.15
CA SER A 276 9.56 -31.05 -99.77
C SER A 276 9.54 -29.84 -98.83
N ILE A 277 8.65 -29.87 -97.84
CA ILE A 277 8.67 -28.93 -96.72
C ILE A 277 10.06 -29.04 -96.07
N PRO A 278 10.85 -27.96 -95.97
CA PRO A 278 12.16 -28.00 -95.32
C PRO A 278 11.98 -28.38 -93.84
N PRO A 279 12.82 -29.26 -93.25
CA PRO A 279 12.72 -29.63 -91.84
C PRO A 279 12.79 -28.43 -90.87
N HIS A 280 13.33 -27.29 -91.31
CA HIS A 280 13.42 -26.05 -90.55
C HIS A 280 12.05 -25.39 -90.24
N VAL A 281 11.09 -25.45 -91.16
CA VAL A 281 9.74 -24.84 -90.96
C VAL A 281 8.85 -25.75 -90.11
N ALA A 282 9.16 -27.06 -90.10
CA ALA A 282 8.56 -28.00 -89.17
C ALA A 282 9.08 -27.75 -87.74
N ASP A 283 10.38 -27.51 -87.57
CA ASP A 283 10.98 -27.21 -86.26
C ASP A 283 10.48 -25.85 -85.69
N GLU A 284 10.33 -24.81 -86.51
CA GLU A 284 9.74 -23.53 -86.08
C GLU A 284 8.28 -23.67 -85.63
N ASN A 285 7.48 -24.48 -86.34
CA ASN A 285 6.10 -24.77 -85.90
C ASN A 285 6.07 -25.57 -84.60
N VAL A 286 7.00 -26.50 -84.40
CA VAL A 286 7.15 -27.21 -83.13
C VAL A 286 7.56 -26.25 -82.01
N GLN A 287 8.42 -25.28 -82.28
CA GLN A 287 8.84 -24.25 -81.32
C GLN A 287 7.71 -23.29 -80.96
N LEU A 288 6.92 -22.84 -81.93
CA LEU A 288 5.73 -22.00 -81.70
C LEU A 288 4.65 -22.75 -80.92
N MET A 289 4.44 -24.04 -81.20
CA MET A 289 3.53 -24.89 -80.43
C MET A 289 4.02 -25.09 -78.98
N ALA A 290 5.33 -25.19 -78.77
CA ALA A 290 5.91 -25.24 -77.43
C ALA A 290 5.74 -23.92 -76.68
N GLN A 291 5.97 -22.77 -77.33
CA GLN A 291 5.73 -21.45 -76.74
C GLN A 291 4.25 -21.21 -76.40
N LEU A 292 3.32 -21.61 -77.29
CA LEU A 292 1.89 -21.52 -77.02
C LEU A 292 1.49 -22.36 -75.80
N ARG A 293 2.02 -23.59 -75.68
CA ARG A 293 1.79 -24.43 -74.49
C ARG A 293 2.37 -23.80 -73.22
N GLN A 294 3.54 -23.18 -73.31
CA GLN A 294 4.15 -22.48 -72.17
C GLN A 294 3.26 -21.31 -71.71
N VAL A 295 2.86 -20.44 -72.64
CA VAL A 295 1.98 -19.30 -72.36
C VAL A 295 0.62 -19.76 -71.82
N GLN A 296 0.07 -20.86 -72.33
CA GLN A 296 -1.14 -21.47 -71.77
C GLN A 296 -0.94 -21.90 -70.31
N SER A 297 0.17 -22.57 -69.98
CA SER A 297 0.42 -22.99 -68.60
C SER A 297 0.67 -21.81 -67.65
N GLU A 298 1.30 -20.73 -68.13
CA GLU A 298 1.49 -19.49 -67.36
C GLU A 298 0.17 -18.75 -67.12
N LEU A 299 -0.74 -18.75 -68.10
CA LEU A 299 -2.10 -18.20 -67.94
C LEU A 299 -2.91 -19.00 -66.92
N GLU A 300 -2.90 -20.33 -66.99
CA GLU A 300 -3.58 -21.19 -66.01
C GLU A 300 -3.04 -20.97 -64.60
N LYS A 301 -1.72 -20.79 -64.45
CA LYS A 301 -1.10 -20.46 -63.16
C LYS A 301 -1.55 -19.09 -62.64
N ARG A 302 -1.57 -18.07 -63.50
CA ARG A 302 -2.05 -16.71 -63.15
C ARG A 302 -3.52 -16.71 -62.75
N GLU A 303 -4.36 -17.48 -63.44
CA GLU A 303 -5.78 -17.63 -63.08
C GLU A 303 -5.94 -18.27 -61.71
N PHE A 304 -5.15 -19.31 -61.41
CA PHE A 304 -5.14 -19.94 -60.09
C PHE A 304 -4.68 -18.97 -58.98
N GLU A 305 -3.64 -18.17 -59.23
CA GLU A 305 -3.17 -17.12 -58.31
C GLU A 305 -4.24 -16.03 -58.09
N CYS A 306 -4.93 -15.59 -59.14
CA CYS A 306 -6.03 -14.63 -59.01
C CYS A 306 -7.22 -15.20 -58.21
N LEU A 307 -7.58 -16.47 -58.42
CA LEU A 307 -8.65 -17.12 -57.66
C LEU A 307 -8.29 -17.28 -56.18
N THR A 308 -7.05 -17.63 -55.88
CA THR A 308 -6.58 -17.76 -54.49
C THR A 308 -6.51 -16.40 -53.78
N LEU A 309 -6.01 -15.35 -54.45
CA LEU A 309 -6.01 -13.99 -53.91
C LEU A 309 -7.43 -13.46 -53.68
N SER A 310 -8.35 -13.70 -54.62
CA SER A 310 -9.77 -13.39 -54.46
C SER A 310 -10.36 -14.07 -53.22
N GLY A 311 -10.08 -15.36 -53.03
CA GLY A 311 -10.51 -16.11 -51.84
C GLY A 311 -9.90 -15.59 -50.53
N ASN A 312 -8.69 -15.05 -50.56
CA ASN A 312 -8.07 -14.43 -49.39
C ASN A 312 -8.68 -13.04 -49.09
N CYS A 313 -8.97 -12.25 -50.12
CA CYS A 313 -9.64 -10.96 -49.97
C CYS A 313 -11.05 -11.11 -49.36
N THR A 314 -11.81 -12.14 -49.73
CA THR A 314 -13.13 -12.37 -49.14
C THR A 314 -13.05 -12.79 -47.67
N LYS A 315 -12.08 -13.64 -47.31
CA LYS A 315 -11.83 -14.01 -45.90
C LYS A 315 -11.43 -12.81 -45.05
N LEU A 316 -10.47 -12.01 -45.51
CA LEU A 316 -10.04 -10.79 -44.83
C LEU A 316 -11.21 -9.81 -44.62
N LYS A 317 -12.09 -9.69 -45.62
CA LYS A 317 -13.29 -8.86 -45.49
C LYS A 317 -14.26 -9.40 -44.45
N GLN A 318 -14.46 -10.72 -44.41
CA GLN A 318 -15.28 -11.38 -43.40
C GLN A 318 -14.72 -11.20 -41.99
N ASP A 319 -13.40 -11.31 -41.81
CA ASP A 319 -12.73 -11.09 -40.53
C ASP A 319 -12.83 -9.63 -40.07
N LEU A 320 -12.71 -8.68 -41.01
CA LEU A 320 -12.91 -7.26 -40.71
C LEU A 320 -14.35 -6.98 -40.25
N ASP A 321 -15.34 -7.51 -40.95
CA ASP A 321 -16.76 -7.34 -40.61
C ASP A 321 -17.07 -7.97 -39.23
N GLN A 322 -16.49 -9.13 -38.91
CA GLN A 322 -16.60 -9.76 -37.58
C GLN A 322 -15.96 -8.91 -36.49
N ASN A 323 -14.76 -8.36 -36.73
CA ASN A 323 -14.09 -7.49 -35.76
C ASN A 323 -14.86 -6.19 -35.52
N ILE A 324 -15.44 -5.59 -36.57
CA ILE A 324 -16.29 -4.41 -36.44
C ILE A 324 -17.52 -4.73 -35.59
N ALA A 325 -18.18 -5.87 -35.83
CA ALA A 325 -19.33 -6.30 -35.04
C ALA A 325 -18.97 -6.53 -33.56
N ALA A 326 -17.84 -7.19 -33.29
CA ALA A 326 -17.35 -7.41 -31.93
C ALA A 326 -17.04 -6.08 -31.22
N TYR A 327 -16.41 -5.13 -31.91
CA TYR A 327 -16.11 -3.81 -31.37
C TYR A 327 -17.39 -3.03 -31.04
N GLN A 328 -18.40 -3.07 -31.93
CA GLN A 328 -19.70 -2.43 -31.67
C GLN A 328 -20.42 -3.05 -30.48
N GLN A 329 -20.30 -4.36 -30.26
CA GLN A 329 -20.89 -5.03 -29.11
C GLN A 329 -20.19 -4.64 -27.80
N ALA A 330 -18.85 -4.60 -27.80
CA ALA A 330 -18.08 -4.13 -26.65
C ALA A 330 -18.42 -2.67 -26.29
N CYS A 331 -18.60 -1.79 -27.28
CA CYS A 331 -19.04 -0.42 -27.04
C CYS A 331 -20.44 -0.34 -26.40
N LYS A 332 -21.37 -1.22 -26.78
CA LYS A 332 -22.72 -1.27 -26.16
C LYS A 332 -22.67 -1.77 -24.72
N GLU A 333 -21.81 -2.74 -24.43
CA GLU A 333 -21.59 -3.24 -23.07
C GLU A 333 -20.92 -2.18 -22.19
N LEU A 334 -19.92 -1.46 -22.71
CA LEU A 334 -19.32 -0.33 -21.99
C LEU A 334 -20.36 0.75 -21.67
N ALA A 335 -21.16 1.16 -22.66
CA ALA A 335 -22.20 2.15 -22.47
C ALA A 335 -23.28 1.72 -21.45
N SER A 336 -23.60 0.42 -21.36
CA SER A 336 -24.54 -0.08 -20.35
C SER A 336 -23.91 -0.13 -18.96
N THR A 337 -22.63 -0.52 -18.84
CA THR A 337 -21.90 -0.48 -17.57
C THR A 337 -21.72 0.94 -17.04
N GLU A 338 -21.48 1.92 -17.90
CA GLU A 338 -21.37 3.33 -17.53
C GLU A 338 -22.70 3.88 -17.01
N LYS A 339 -23.82 3.52 -17.64
CA LYS A 339 -25.16 3.85 -17.12
C LYS A 339 -25.41 3.27 -15.72
N ASN A 340 -25.02 2.01 -15.50
CA ASN A 340 -25.17 1.37 -14.19
C ASN A 340 -24.24 2.01 -13.14
N ALA A 341 -23.02 2.40 -13.51
CA ALA A 341 -22.11 3.10 -12.63
C ALA A 341 -22.66 4.47 -12.23
N ASN A 342 -23.23 5.21 -13.18
CA ASN A 342 -23.87 6.51 -12.91
C ASN A 342 -25.10 6.35 -12.00
N SER A 343 -25.97 5.36 -12.25
CA SER A 343 -27.13 5.13 -11.38
C SER A 343 -26.73 4.76 -9.95
N LEU A 344 -25.66 3.97 -9.78
CA LEU A 344 -25.12 3.65 -8.45
C LEU A 344 -24.50 4.87 -7.76
N SER A 345 -23.88 5.77 -8.53
CA SER A 345 -23.34 7.03 -8.01
C SER A 345 -24.46 7.94 -7.50
N GLU A 346 -25.52 8.11 -8.29
CA GLU A 346 -26.70 8.91 -7.92
C GLU A 346 -27.41 8.35 -6.67
N GLU A 347 -27.52 7.01 -6.57
CA GLU A 347 -28.08 6.36 -5.38
C GLU A 347 -27.22 6.62 -4.13
N ASN A 348 -25.90 6.52 -4.26
CA ASN A 348 -24.97 6.76 -3.15
C ASN A 348 -25.00 8.22 -2.67
N GLU A 349 -25.04 9.18 -3.59
CA GLU A 349 -25.23 10.61 -3.26
C GLU A 349 -26.56 10.86 -2.55
N THR A 350 -27.63 10.20 -3.00
CA THR A 350 -28.95 10.30 -2.37
C THR A 350 -28.95 9.72 -0.94
N LEU A 351 -28.34 8.55 -0.74
CA LEU A 351 -28.21 7.92 0.58
C LEU A 351 -27.36 8.76 1.54
N LEU A 352 -26.29 9.37 1.04
CA LEU A 352 -25.44 10.26 1.83
C LEU A 352 -26.22 11.50 2.30
N SER A 353 -27.02 12.10 1.40
CA SER A 353 -27.91 13.22 1.74
C SER A 353 -28.95 12.83 2.80
N GLN A 354 -29.57 11.65 2.67
CA GLN A 354 -30.50 11.14 3.67
C GLN A 354 -29.84 10.93 5.03
N LEU A 355 -28.60 10.41 5.06
CA LEU A 355 -27.84 10.21 6.29
C LEU A 355 -27.53 11.55 6.98
N HIS A 356 -27.17 12.59 6.22
CA HIS A 356 -26.96 13.94 6.75
C HIS A 356 -28.24 14.53 7.35
N LEU A 357 -29.39 14.36 6.70
CA LEU A 357 -30.68 14.82 7.25
C LEU A 357 -31.00 14.13 8.59
N VAL A 358 -30.79 12.82 8.68
CA VAL A 358 -30.99 12.08 9.94
C VAL A 358 -30.05 12.55 11.04
N GLN A 359 -28.79 12.86 10.71
CA GLN A 359 -27.84 13.43 11.65
C GLN A 359 -28.31 14.79 12.17
N GLU A 360 -28.74 15.68 11.27
CA GLU A 360 -29.25 17.00 11.65
C GLU A 360 -30.50 16.90 12.53
N GLU A 361 -31.43 15.99 12.22
CA GLU A 361 -32.60 15.74 13.06
C GLU A 361 -32.20 15.24 14.46
N LEU A 362 -31.24 14.31 14.57
CA LEU A 362 -30.76 13.80 15.85
C LEU A 362 -30.05 14.89 16.68
N GLU A 363 -29.27 15.76 16.03
CA GLU A 363 -28.65 16.92 16.68
C GLU A 363 -29.71 17.90 17.21
N ASN A 364 -30.73 18.18 16.41
CA ASN A 364 -31.86 19.02 16.81
C ASN A 364 -32.60 18.42 18.03
N TYR A 365 -32.86 17.12 18.03
CA TYR A 365 -33.47 16.45 19.19
C TYR A 365 -32.59 16.52 20.44
N TYR A 366 -31.28 16.34 20.28
CA TYR A 366 -30.33 16.45 21.39
C TYR A 366 -30.33 17.86 21.99
N LEU A 367 -30.27 18.89 21.15
CA LEU A 367 -30.30 20.29 21.58
C LEU A 367 -31.62 20.63 22.28
N ALA A 368 -32.76 20.22 21.72
CA ALA A 368 -34.07 20.43 22.33
C ALA A 368 -34.19 19.75 23.70
N ASN A 369 -33.72 18.50 23.83
CA ASN A 369 -33.72 17.78 25.10
C ASN A 369 -32.84 18.48 26.15
N ARG A 370 -31.69 18.99 25.74
CA ARG A 370 -30.80 19.75 26.62
C ARG A 370 -31.46 21.05 27.10
N GLU A 371 -32.16 21.77 26.23
CA GLU A 371 -32.89 22.97 26.59
C GLU A 371 -34.01 22.67 27.60
N ILE A 372 -34.77 21.60 27.38
CA ILE A 372 -35.81 21.13 28.31
C ILE A 372 -35.23 20.83 29.69
N LEU A 373 -34.10 20.11 29.75
CA LEU A 373 -33.43 19.82 31.02
C LEU A 373 -32.97 21.09 31.74
N CYS A 374 -32.37 22.04 31.01
CA CYS A 374 -31.99 23.33 31.57
C CYS A 374 -33.21 24.13 32.09
N ALA A 375 -34.32 24.14 31.36
CA ALA A 375 -35.56 24.79 31.81
C ALA A 375 -36.14 24.12 33.07
N MET A 376 -36.07 22.79 33.15
CA MET A 376 -36.53 22.03 34.31
C MET A 376 -35.68 22.31 35.55
N ASP A 377 -34.36 22.39 35.40
CA ASP A 377 -33.45 22.76 36.49
C ASP A 377 -33.68 24.19 36.98
N GLN A 378 -33.92 25.14 36.06
CA GLN A 378 -34.28 26.51 36.42
C GLN A 378 -35.60 26.54 37.20
N SER A 379 -36.62 25.79 36.77
CA SER A 379 -37.91 25.66 37.46
C SER A 379 -37.75 25.04 38.86
N ASN A 380 -36.98 23.95 38.99
CA ASN A 380 -36.71 23.34 40.29
C ASN A 380 -36.02 24.32 41.24
N ASN A 381 -35.06 25.09 40.75
CA ASN A 381 -34.37 26.11 41.54
C ASN A 381 -35.31 27.22 42.00
N THR A 382 -36.23 27.69 41.16
CA THR A 382 -37.22 28.71 41.56
C THR A 382 -38.21 28.14 42.57
N LEU A 383 -38.68 26.91 42.39
CA LEU A 383 -39.54 26.21 43.36
C LEU A 383 -38.86 26.03 44.71
N HIS A 384 -37.58 25.63 44.75
CA HIS A 384 -36.82 25.53 45.99
C HIS A 384 -36.67 26.88 46.69
N ARG A 385 -36.44 27.96 45.94
CA ARG A 385 -36.41 29.33 46.51
C ARG A 385 -37.77 29.72 47.07
N ALA A 386 -38.85 29.50 46.33
CA ALA A 386 -40.22 29.77 46.80
C ALA A 386 -40.55 28.97 48.06
N ARG A 387 -40.21 27.68 48.09
CA ARG A 387 -40.41 26.81 49.27
C ARG A 387 -39.63 27.29 50.49
N LYS A 388 -38.38 27.75 50.30
CA LYS A 388 -37.58 28.38 51.37
C LYS A 388 -38.24 29.67 51.87
N LEU A 389 -38.77 30.50 50.99
CA LEU A 389 -39.48 31.73 51.38
C LEU A 389 -40.76 31.42 52.15
N ILE A 390 -41.60 30.51 51.66
CA ILE A 390 -42.83 30.06 52.34
C ILE A 390 -42.50 29.50 53.73
N SER A 391 -41.49 28.64 53.83
CA SER A 391 -41.04 28.09 55.12
C SER A 391 -40.60 29.16 56.11
N ARG A 392 -40.00 30.27 55.65
CA ARG A 392 -39.63 31.39 56.52
C ARG A 392 -40.86 32.16 56.99
N VAL A 393 -41.78 32.48 56.07
CA VAL A 393 -43.02 33.20 56.41
C VAL A 393 -43.86 32.39 57.40
N ALA A 394 -44.01 31.07 57.18
CA ALA A 394 -44.74 30.18 58.08
C ALA A 394 -44.10 30.07 59.48
N ALA A 395 -42.81 30.34 59.63
CA ALA A 395 -42.15 30.36 60.93
C ALA A 395 -42.31 31.70 61.68
N HIS A 396 -42.82 32.75 61.02
CA HIS A 396 -43.00 34.10 61.58
C HIS A 396 -44.46 34.45 61.84
N VAL A 397 -45.39 33.57 61.48
CA VAL A 397 -46.82 33.60 61.83
C VAL A 397 -47.04 32.63 62.96
#